data_AF-B1KN01-F1
#
_entry.id   AF-B1KN01-F1
#
_cell.length_a   1.000
_cell.length_b   1.000
_cell.length_c   1.000
_cell.angle_alpha   90.00
_cell.angle_beta   90.00
_cell.angle_gamma   90.00
#
_symmetry.space_group_name_H-M   'P 1'
#
loop_
_entity.id
_entity.type
_entity.pdbx_description
1 polymer ?
#
loop_
_entity_poly.entity_id
_entity_poly.type
_entity_poly.pdbx_seq_one_letter_code
_entity_poly.pdbx_strand_id
1 'polypeptide(L)'
;MQKPFLIVLIIAIVGAFAFTQFADLNAAIAFFTGAIIASVVFALQGKSSPAANNATSVEQYTGPTMTLYVGNLPYRVHEGEVKELFGKYGPVNSVRLVRDRKTGRRKGFGFIEMSEAGAKKAMNKLNEFDFQERTLKVREAKSQDADKSERQEAGA
;
A
#
# COMPACT_ATOMS: atom_id res chain seq x y z
N MET A 1 -27.34 -11.80 33.15
CA MET A 1 -27.22 -10.68 32.18
C MET A 1 -26.78 -9.34 32.80
N GLN A 2 -26.43 -9.22 34.10
CA GLN A 2 -26.16 -7.90 34.73
C GLN A 2 -24.67 -7.52 34.94
N LYS A 3 -23.73 -8.40 34.56
CA LYS A 3 -22.28 -8.13 34.66
C LYS A 3 -21.79 -6.90 33.86
N PRO A 4 -22.33 -6.53 32.68
CA PRO A 4 -21.85 -5.32 31.97
C PRO A 4 -22.32 -4.02 32.65
N PHE A 5 -23.46 -4.03 33.34
CA PHE A 5 -23.99 -2.83 33.99
C PHE A 5 -23.14 -2.40 35.19
N LEU A 6 -22.62 -3.38 35.93
CA LEU A 6 -21.74 -3.16 37.08
C LEU A 6 -20.38 -2.58 36.67
N ILE A 7 -19.86 -2.97 35.51
CA ILE A 7 -18.60 -2.42 34.96
C ILE A 7 -18.79 -0.95 34.55
N VAL A 8 -19.90 -0.63 33.87
CA VAL A 8 -20.23 0.76 33.49
C VAL A 8 -20.40 1.64 34.72
N LEU A 9 -21.04 1.12 35.78
CA LEU A 9 -21.21 1.85 37.04
C LEU A 9 -19.86 2.15 37.71
N ILE A 10 -18.93 1.19 37.74
CA ILE A 10 -17.59 1.40 38.32
C ILE A 10 -16.81 2.44 37.51
N ILE A 11 -16.83 2.36 36.17
CA ILE A 11 -16.14 3.34 35.30
C ILE A 11 -16.72 4.75 35.51
N ALA A 12 -18.05 4.87 35.61
CA ALA A 12 -18.70 6.16 35.84
C ALA A 12 -18.31 6.76 37.20
N ILE A 13 -18.23 5.93 38.26
CA ILE A 13 -17.82 6.38 39.60
C ILE A 13 -16.34 6.80 39.62
N VAL A 14 -15.45 6.03 38.99
CA VAL A 14 -14.02 6.36 38.89
C VAL A 14 -13.82 7.63 38.06
N GLY A 15 -14.55 7.79 36.96
CA GLY A 15 -14.53 8.99 36.12
C GLY A 15 -15.00 10.23 36.86
N ALA A 16 -16.10 10.15 37.61
CA ALA A 16 -16.60 11.24 38.43
C ALA A 16 -15.63 11.60 39.57
N PHE A 17 -15.06 10.59 40.25
CA PHE A 17 -14.09 10.81 41.32
C PHE A 17 -12.81 11.47 40.80
N ALA A 18 -12.27 10.99 39.68
CA ALA A 18 -11.16 11.63 39.00
C ALA A 18 -11.50 13.07 38.59
N PHE A 19 -12.68 13.31 38.01
CA PHE A 19 -13.13 14.66 37.66
C PHE A 19 -13.16 15.60 38.87
N THR A 20 -13.57 15.11 40.05
CA THR A 20 -13.54 15.92 41.28
C THR A 20 -12.13 16.16 41.83
N GLN A 21 -11.19 15.23 41.65
CA GLN A 21 -9.79 15.40 42.08
C GLN A 21 -8.98 16.29 41.12
N PHE A 22 -9.41 16.38 39.87
CA PHE A 22 -8.76 17.17 38.81
C PHE A 22 -9.50 18.50 38.52
N ALA A 23 -10.53 18.84 39.28
CA ALA A 23 -11.35 20.04 39.09
C ALA A 23 -10.61 21.36 39.38
N ASP A 24 -9.53 21.32 40.18
CA ASP A 24 -8.73 22.50 40.55
C ASP A 24 -7.47 22.67 39.68
N LEU A 25 -7.36 21.93 38.56
CA LEU A 25 -6.31 22.17 37.59
C LEU A 25 -6.54 23.51 36.92
N ASN A 26 -5.60 24.44 37.12
CA ASN A 26 -5.58 25.73 36.47
C ASN A 26 -5.80 25.53 34.96
N ALA A 27 -6.71 26.28 34.33
CA ALA A 27 -7.13 26.05 32.94
C ALA A 27 -5.94 26.00 31.97
N ALA A 28 -4.86 26.73 32.28
CA ALA A 28 -3.58 26.65 31.59
C ALA A 28 -2.95 25.25 31.66
N ILE A 29 -2.86 24.64 32.83
CA ILE A 29 -2.25 23.31 33.03
C ILE A 29 -3.08 22.24 32.33
N ALA A 30 -4.40 22.30 32.40
CA ALA A 30 -5.29 21.39 31.69
C ALA A 30 -5.14 21.50 30.16
N PHE A 31 -4.92 22.72 29.65
CA PHE A 31 -4.64 22.93 28.23
C PHE A 31 -3.29 22.32 27.81
N PHE A 32 -2.25 22.51 28.63
CA PHE A 32 -0.92 21.95 28.33
C PHE A 32 -0.88 20.41 28.41
N THR A 33 -1.51 19.81 29.41
CA THR A 33 -1.58 18.34 29.51
C THR A 33 -2.42 17.76 28.38
N GLY A 34 -3.54 18.39 28.02
CA GLY A 34 -4.34 18.02 26.87
C GLY A 34 -3.55 18.10 25.56
N ALA A 35 -2.77 19.17 25.35
CA ALA A 35 -1.94 19.34 24.15
C ALA A 35 -0.79 18.32 24.07
N ILE A 36 -0.17 17.96 25.20
CA ILE A 36 0.89 16.95 25.26
C ILE A 36 0.31 15.54 25.02
N ILE A 37 -0.83 15.21 25.64
CA ILE A 37 -1.49 13.93 25.39
C ILE A 37 -1.94 13.83 23.94
N ALA A 38 -2.53 14.90 23.38
CA ALA A 38 -2.92 14.94 21.98
C ALA A 38 -1.72 14.79 21.04
N SER A 39 -0.57 15.42 21.34
CA SER A 39 0.64 15.29 20.50
C SER A 39 1.25 13.90 20.58
N VAL A 40 1.28 13.26 21.75
CA VAL A 40 1.75 11.88 21.91
C VAL A 40 0.79 10.90 21.24
N VAL A 41 -0.52 11.07 21.40
CA VAL A 41 -1.54 10.23 20.74
C VAL A 41 -1.50 10.43 19.22
N PHE A 42 -1.28 11.65 18.72
CA PHE A 42 -1.11 11.93 17.29
C PHE A 42 0.22 11.37 16.75
N ALA A 43 1.27 11.30 17.57
CA ALA A 43 2.53 10.67 17.19
C ALA A 43 2.47 9.14 17.19
N LEU A 44 1.59 8.55 18.00
CA LEU A 44 1.41 7.09 18.09
C LEU A 44 0.33 6.55 17.14
N GLN A 45 -0.62 7.38 16.70
CA GLN A 45 -1.49 7.04 15.58
C GLN A 45 -0.69 7.20 14.29
N GLY A 46 -0.22 6.07 13.78
CA GLY A 46 0.62 5.97 12.59
C GLY A 46 0.29 7.00 11.51
N LYS A 47 1.33 7.75 11.16
CA LYS A 47 1.44 8.68 10.04
C LYS A 47 0.97 8.02 8.73
N SER A 48 -0.33 7.97 8.50
CA SER A 48 -0.91 7.85 7.16
C SER A 48 -0.87 9.25 6.57
N SER A 49 0.30 9.60 6.05
CA SER A 49 0.54 10.87 5.35
C SER A 49 -0.54 11.10 4.29
N PRO A 50 -1.23 12.25 4.28
CA PRO A 50 -2.01 12.65 3.12
C PRO A 50 -1.02 12.99 2.01
N ALA A 51 -1.37 12.59 0.79
CA ALA A 51 -0.58 12.75 -0.42
C ALA A 51 -0.03 14.17 -0.58
N ALA A 52 1.26 14.34 -0.31
CA ALA A 52 2.06 15.46 -0.78
C ALA A 52 2.89 14.96 -1.95
N ASN A 53 2.74 15.63 -3.09
CA ASN A 53 3.47 15.40 -4.32
C ASN A 53 4.98 15.54 -4.09
N ASN A 54 5.61 14.48 -3.62
CA ASN A 54 7.04 14.32 -3.71
C ASN A 54 7.27 13.41 -4.91
N ALA A 55 8.01 13.93 -5.89
CA ALA A 55 8.83 13.11 -6.74
C ALA A 55 9.73 12.26 -5.83
N THR A 56 9.19 11.15 -5.32
CA THR A 56 9.99 10.04 -4.83
C THR A 56 10.83 9.69 -6.03
N SER A 57 12.12 10.02 -5.97
CA SER A 57 13.14 9.35 -6.73
C SER A 57 12.89 7.86 -6.50
N VAL A 58 12.12 7.26 -7.41
CA VAL A 58 11.97 5.82 -7.46
C VAL A 58 13.39 5.37 -7.64
N GLU A 59 14.00 4.81 -6.60
CA GLU A 59 15.29 4.16 -6.76
C GLU A 59 15.04 3.05 -7.77
N GLN A 60 15.29 3.40 -9.03
CA GLN A 60 15.12 2.51 -10.14
C GLN A 60 16.19 1.46 -9.95
N TYR A 61 15.76 0.22 -9.77
CA TYR A 61 16.67 -0.87 -9.53
C TYR A 61 17.53 -1.04 -10.79
N THR A 62 18.83 -0.77 -10.67
CA THR A 62 19.84 -0.84 -11.74
C THR A 62 20.38 -2.26 -11.98
N GLY A 63 19.89 -3.27 -11.25
CA GLY A 63 20.29 -4.66 -11.46
C GLY A 63 19.48 -5.38 -12.55
N PRO A 64 19.66 -6.71 -12.72
CA PRO A 64 18.90 -7.50 -13.67
C PRO A 64 17.39 -7.42 -13.41
N THR A 65 16.62 -6.92 -14.37
CA THR A 65 15.17 -6.82 -14.30
C THR A 65 14.50 -7.88 -15.17
N MET A 66 13.27 -8.22 -14.80
CA MET A 66 12.43 -9.17 -15.51
C MET A 66 11.00 -8.61 -15.56
N THR A 67 10.36 -8.77 -16.71
CA THR A 67 8.96 -8.36 -16.88
C THR A 67 8.02 -9.54 -16.66
N LEU A 68 7.02 -9.34 -15.81
CA LEU A 68 5.96 -10.31 -15.55
C LEU A 68 4.65 -9.88 -16.20
N TYR A 69 3.96 -10.84 -16.78
CA TYR A 69 2.56 -10.73 -17.17
C TYR A 69 1.68 -11.11 -15.98
N VAL A 70 0.74 -10.22 -15.65
CA VAL A 70 -0.24 -10.46 -14.59
C VAL A 70 -1.64 -10.38 -15.19
N GLY A 71 -2.32 -11.51 -15.25
CA GLY A 71 -3.67 -11.66 -15.77
C GLY A 71 -4.72 -11.89 -14.69
N ASN A 72 -5.98 -11.76 -15.09
CA ASN A 72 -7.16 -11.88 -14.22
C ASN A 72 -7.20 -10.86 -13.07
N LEU A 73 -6.56 -9.71 -13.25
CA LEU A 73 -6.59 -8.62 -12.28
C LEU A 73 -8.02 -8.04 -12.15
N PRO A 74 -8.46 -7.69 -10.93
CA PRO A 74 -9.72 -6.99 -10.71
C PRO A 74 -9.82 -5.73 -11.56
N TYR A 75 -11.01 -5.47 -12.11
CA TYR A 75 -11.22 -4.28 -12.94
C TYR A 75 -11.08 -2.96 -12.17
N ARG A 76 -11.12 -3.01 -10.83
CA ARG A 76 -10.95 -1.84 -9.96
C ARG A 76 -9.51 -1.66 -9.46
N VAL A 77 -8.60 -2.61 -9.70
CA VAL A 77 -7.23 -2.54 -9.14
C VAL A 77 -6.36 -1.45 -9.77
N HIS A 78 -5.75 -0.61 -8.93
CA HIS A 78 -4.86 0.46 -9.38
C HIS A 78 -3.39 0.02 -9.43
N GLU A 79 -2.57 0.78 -10.18
CA GLU A 79 -1.12 0.53 -10.29
C GLU A 79 -0.42 0.57 -8.92
N GLY A 80 -0.89 1.42 -8.00
CA GLY A 80 -0.37 1.49 -6.63
C GLY A 80 -0.57 0.19 -5.84
N GLU A 81 -1.79 -0.37 -5.86
CA GLU A 81 -2.10 -1.64 -5.18
C GLU A 81 -1.27 -2.80 -5.75
N VAL A 82 -1.10 -2.83 -7.07
CA VAL A 82 -0.28 -3.85 -7.73
C VAL A 82 1.19 -3.66 -7.36
N LYS A 83 1.70 -2.42 -7.36
CA LYS A 83 3.08 -2.13 -6.95
C LYS A 83 3.33 -2.56 -5.51
N GLU A 84 2.39 -2.31 -4.59
CA GLU A 84 2.50 -2.71 -3.20
C GLU A 84 2.48 -4.24 -3.02
N LEU A 85 1.60 -4.94 -3.74
CA LEU A 85 1.50 -6.40 -3.69
C LEU A 85 2.80 -7.06 -4.17
N PHE A 86 3.35 -6.61 -5.30
CA PHE A 86 4.57 -7.17 -5.87
C PHE A 86 5.84 -6.67 -5.16
N GLY A 87 5.78 -5.47 -4.56
CA GLY A 87 6.85 -4.87 -3.76
C GLY A 87 7.27 -5.70 -2.55
N LYS A 88 6.37 -6.55 -2.03
CA LYS A 88 6.68 -7.50 -0.94
C LYS A 88 7.70 -8.57 -1.33
N TYR A 89 7.86 -8.83 -2.62
CA TYR A 89 8.75 -9.88 -3.14
C TYR A 89 10.06 -9.31 -3.72
N GLY A 90 10.10 -8.03 -4.07
CA GLY A 90 11.29 -7.34 -4.54
C GLY A 90 11.01 -5.92 -5.05
N PRO A 91 12.06 -5.15 -5.37
CA PRO A 91 11.92 -3.80 -5.91
C PRO A 91 11.23 -3.82 -7.28
N VAL A 92 10.20 -2.98 -7.43
CA VAL A 92 9.40 -2.83 -8.64
C VAL A 92 9.77 -1.53 -9.35
N ASN A 93 10.27 -1.65 -10.58
CA ASN A 93 10.69 -0.52 -11.41
C ASN A 93 9.47 0.16 -12.05
N SER A 94 8.60 -0.62 -12.68
CA SER A 94 7.46 -0.09 -13.43
C SER A 94 6.27 -1.02 -13.39
N VAL A 95 5.07 -0.44 -13.36
CA VAL A 95 3.79 -1.16 -13.44
C VAL A 95 2.97 -0.54 -14.55
N ARG A 96 2.51 -1.36 -15.50
CA ARG A 96 1.70 -0.93 -16.64
C ARG A 96 0.42 -1.75 -16.71
N LEU A 97 -0.70 -1.15 -16.35
CA LEU A 97 -2.01 -1.79 -16.47
C LEU A 97 -2.63 -1.50 -17.84
N VAL A 98 -3.08 -2.54 -18.55
CA VAL A 98 -3.65 -2.38 -19.88
C VAL A 98 -5.13 -2.00 -19.80
N ARG A 99 -5.46 -0.90 -20.45
CA ARG A 99 -6.83 -0.39 -20.61
C ARG A 99 -7.21 -0.40 -22.08
N ASP A 100 -8.48 -0.66 -22.35
CA ASP A 100 -9.02 -0.53 -23.68
C ASP A 100 -9.08 0.96 -24.06
N ARG A 101 -8.49 1.33 -25.19
CA ARG A 101 -8.45 2.73 -25.68
C ARG A 101 -9.81 3.22 -26.17
N LYS A 102 -10.71 2.31 -26.58
CA LYS A 102 -12.04 2.68 -27.09
C LYS A 102 -13.04 2.90 -25.96
N THR A 103 -13.07 1.98 -24.99
CA THR A 103 -14.06 2.00 -23.90
C THR A 103 -13.52 2.58 -22.59
N GLY A 104 -12.20 2.78 -22.46
CA GLY A 104 -11.55 3.20 -21.23
C GLY A 104 -11.54 2.12 -20.13
N ARG A 105 -12.19 0.97 -20.34
CA ARG A 105 -12.32 -0.09 -19.35
C ARG A 105 -11.01 -0.86 -19.23
N ARG A 106 -10.67 -1.26 -18.02
CA ARG A 106 -9.49 -2.11 -17.76
C ARG A 106 -9.73 -3.50 -18.36
N LYS A 107 -8.73 -4.05 -19.06
CA LYS A 107 -8.81 -5.40 -19.63
C LYS A 107 -8.58 -6.51 -18.59
N GLY A 108 -8.21 -6.14 -17.36
CA GLY A 108 -7.93 -7.09 -16.28
C GLY A 108 -6.57 -7.79 -16.43
N PHE A 109 -5.61 -7.14 -17.08
CA PHE A 109 -4.23 -7.61 -17.13
C PHE A 109 -3.24 -6.44 -17.21
N GLY A 110 -1.98 -6.72 -16.87
CA GLY A 110 -0.91 -5.74 -16.89
C GLY A 110 0.47 -6.39 -16.96
N PHE A 111 1.47 -5.53 -17.06
CA PHE A 111 2.88 -5.89 -17.08
C PHE A 111 3.59 -5.21 -15.92
N ILE A 112 4.48 -5.94 -15.25
CA ILE A 112 5.24 -5.44 -14.10
C ILE A 112 6.71 -5.70 -14.37
N GLU A 113 7.52 -4.66 -14.34
CA GLU A 113 8.97 -4.77 -14.40
C GLU A 113 9.53 -4.68 -12.97
N MET A 114 10.25 -5.71 -12.56
CA MET A 114 10.84 -5.80 -11.22
C MET A 114 12.17 -6.56 -11.28
N SER A 115 12.92 -6.61 -10.16
CA SER A 115 14.17 -7.39 -10.14
C SER A 115 13.93 -8.86 -10.49
N GLU A 116 14.85 -9.49 -11.23
CA GLU A 116 14.72 -10.88 -11.67
C GLU A 116 14.51 -11.85 -10.48
N ALA A 117 15.23 -11.63 -9.38
CA ALA A 117 15.08 -12.40 -8.15
C ALA A 117 13.69 -12.23 -7.51
N GLY A 118 13.16 -11.00 -7.52
CA GLY A 118 11.82 -10.72 -7.02
C GLY A 118 10.73 -11.28 -7.93
N ALA A 119 10.96 -11.23 -9.24
CA ALA A 119 10.04 -11.73 -10.26
C ALA A 119 9.82 -13.24 -10.14
N LYS A 120 10.90 -14.03 -10.00
CA LYS A 120 10.82 -15.48 -9.78
C LYS A 120 10.06 -15.83 -8.50
N LYS A 121 10.29 -15.07 -7.41
CA LYS A 121 9.55 -15.25 -6.15
C LYS A 121 8.07 -14.91 -6.31
N ALA A 122 7.76 -13.80 -6.96
CA ALA A 122 6.40 -13.34 -7.21
C ALA A 122 5.64 -14.35 -8.08
N MET A 123 6.25 -14.89 -9.15
CA MET A 123 5.63 -15.96 -9.95
C MET A 123 5.25 -17.17 -9.10
N ASN A 124 6.17 -17.67 -8.27
CA ASN A 124 5.90 -18.87 -7.47
C ASN A 124 4.89 -18.66 -6.34
N LYS A 125 4.71 -17.42 -5.86
CA LYS A 125 3.84 -17.11 -4.71
C LYS A 125 2.50 -16.47 -5.08
N LEU A 126 2.47 -15.68 -6.16
CA LEU A 126 1.28 -14.94 -6.60
C LEU A 126 0.59 -15.60 -7.80
N ASN A 127 1.21 -16.57 -8.47
CA ASN A 127 0.49 -17.36 -9.45
C ASN A 127 -0.56 -18.22 -8.72
N GLU A 128 -1.81 -18.14 -9.18
CA GLU A 128 -2.98 -18.78 -8.56
C GLU A 128 -3.36 -18.22 -7.18
N PHE A 129 -2.88 -17.03 -6.84
CA PHE A 129 -3.27 -16.35 -5.62
C PHE A 129 -4.61 -15.62 -5.78
N ASP A 130 -5.52 -15.81 -4.83
CA ASP A 130 -6.81 -15.12 -4.83
C ASP A 130 -6.68 -13.69 -4.31
N PHE A 131 -6.99 -12.73 -5.18
CA PHE A 131 -6.93 -11.30 -4.91
C PHE A 131 -8.25 -10.63 -5.30
N GLN A 132 -8.97 -10.08 -4.31
CA GLN A 132 -10.27 -9.43 -4.49
C GLN A 132 -11.25 -10.31 -5.29
N GLU A 133 -11.44 -11.56 -4.84
CA GLU A 133 -12.33 -12.56 -5.47
C GLU A 133 -11.91 -13.02 -6.87
N ARG A 134 -10.65 -12.75 -7.26
CA ARG A 134 -10.10 -13.20 -8.55
C ARG A 134 -8.75 -13.84 -8.38
N THR A 135 -8.61 -15.03 -8.96
CA THR A 135 -7.35 -15.77 -8.98
C THR A 135 -6.37 -15.17 -9.97
N LEU A 136 -5.27 -14.60 -9.48
CA LEU A 136 -4.25 -13.99 -10.32
C LEU A 136 -3.51 -15.04 -11.15
N LYS A 137 -3.15 -14.69 -12.39
CA LYS A 137 -2.28 -15.51 -13.24
C LYS A 137 -0.99 -14.75 -13.51
N VAL A 138 0.11 -15.20 -12.91
CA VAL A 138 1.41 -14.55 -13.04
C VAL A 138 2.31 -15.43 -13.89
N ARG A 139 2.84 -14.87 -14.97
CA ARG A 139 3.74 -15.56 -15.91
C ARG A 139 4.89 -14.64 -16.29
N GLU A 140 5.97 -15.24 -16.75
CA GLU A 140 7.00 -14.49 -17.46
C GLU A 140 6.42 -13.84 -18.71
N ALA A 141 6.62 -12.53 -18.86
CA ALA A 141 6.25 -11.83 -20.08
C ALA A 141 7.35 -12.02 -21.12
N LYS A 142 6.97 -12.28 -22.37
CA LYS A 142 7.89 -12.11 -23.49
C LYS A 142 8.18 -10.62 -23.62
N SER A 143 9.38 -10.18 -23.24
CA SER A 143 9.83 -8.81 -23.38
C SER A 143 9.83 -8.42 -24.85
N GLN A 144 9.10 -7.35 -25.20
CA GLN A 144 9.17 -6.74 -26.53
C GLN A 144 10.47 -5.93 -26.72
N ASP A 145 11.27 -5.78 -25.66
CA ASP A 145 12.48 -4.96 -25.67
C ASP A 145 13.64 -5.59 -26.46
N ALA A 146 13.59 -6.91 -26.72
CA ALA A 146 14.54 -7.57 -27.63
C ALA A 146 14.51 -6.99 -29.05
N ASP A 147 13.38 -6.41 -29.47
CA ASP A 147 13.17 -5.88 -30.82
C ASP A 147 13.58 -4.39 -30.97
N LYS A 148 13.88 -3.70 -29.86
CA LYS A 148 14.22 -2.25 -29.86
C LYS A 148 15.71 -1.96 -29.85
N SER A 149 16.51 -2.82 -29.23
CA SER A 149 17.98 -2.69 -29.22
C SER A 149 18.61 -2.92 -30.59
N GLU A 150 17.99 -3.72 -31.46
CA GLU A 150 18.55 -4.05 -32.79
C GLU A 150 18.33 -2.94 -33.84
N ARG A 151 17.34 -2.07 -33.64
CA ARG A 151 17.08 -0.94 -34.56
C ARG A 151 17.93 0.31 -34.30
N GLN A 152 18.61 0.39 -33.15
CA GLN A 152 19.46 1.54 -32.83
C GLN A 152 20.91 1.38 -33.30
N GLU A 153 21.35 0.17 -33.63
CA GLU A 153 22.68 -0.07 -34.25
C GLU A 153 22.66 -0.11 -35.78
N ALA A 154 21.51 -0.37 -36.43
CA ALA A 154 21.42 -0.41 -37.89
C ALA A 154 21.26 0.97 -38.56
N GLY A 155 21.45 2.07 -37.81
CA GLY A 155 21.23 3.44 -38.28
C GLY A 155 22.36 4.42 -37.95
N ALA A 156 23.54 3.94 -37.54
CA ALA A 156 24.75 4.75 -37.33
C ALA A 156 25.78 4.51 -38.43
#